data_AF-A0A9D7NWR3-F1
#
_entry.id   AF-A0A9D7NWR3-F1
#
_cell.length_a   1.000
_cell.length_b   1.000
_cell.length_c   1.000
_cell.angle_alpha   90.00
_cell.angle_beta   90.00
_cell.angle_gamma   90.00
#
_symmetry.space_group_name_H-M   'P 1'
#
loop_
_entity.id
_entity.type
_entity.pdbx_description
1 polymer ?
#
loop_
_entity_poly.entity_id
_entity_poly.type
_entity_poly.pdbx_seq_one_letter_code
_entity_poly.pdbx_strand_id
1 'polypeptide(L)'
;MPLETMQINDLAVRLETLGVMDELARKPKWWTYPYRVINRRDYDLAGCLRSHAVVVASSDTTLVLPCHEVFRTMYAPFSGAAIALTSGPWEITKSRVIEPTNTGVRADGRWQIVLRTKTQDKFAHVLANLCLSDAGREGANGIYTTFLESDGPGYMKVPMPFNISKLKLQVRGIWLDSDPRKFLALQISSMNWPVDIETVYQRTNSGEKGVIQTPVEKPKPYSKRGTEPSADIDGFINANSMEDPSAYAASTTFSLPSMQWCNLPSLKKEEKLESFIYAGASVDRQERCLTSVAAGTEWYGESSSGPATYSQDRRDASLRFVEVVDMLDRLRADGEIEHWKCVPHPKPRLVVGGLPVWHFPTKVSGAKKPPGFCYLGRKNKRLRSALLCEIHYRGSATYWLDIEVDQSGGGFRSMVFSVSAPDLAESIYQILEVAALNRGVWPKAEEIVARTGVASVGLWIHSYIGRKSLNESRRLNEVRALSVIAQNASRFEQAGALRAHVDLSDFSSQR
;
A
#
# COMPACT_ATOMS: atom_id res chain seq x y z
N MET A 1 -16.05 19.94 14.85
CA MET A 1 -17.47 20.25 14.63
C MET A 1 -18.27 18.98 14.87
N PRO A 2 -19.43 19.02 15.54
CA PRO A 2 -20.31 17.84 15.62
C PRO A 2 -20.73 17.43 14.21
N LEU A 3 -20.75 16.14 13.92
CA LEU A 3 -21.26 15.64 12.65
C LEU A 3 -22.78 15.68 12.66
N GLU A 4 -23.36 16.26 11.62
CA GLU A 4 -24.79 16.23 11.37
C GLU A 4 -25.20 14.94 10.68
N THR A 5 -26.47 14.55 10.82
CA THR A 5 -27.03 13.35 10.20
C THR A 5 -27.94 13.75 9.05
N MET A 6 -27.72 13.15 7.87
CA MET A 6 -28.58 13.32 6.70
C MET A 6 -29.12 11.96 6.27
N GLN A 7 -30.42 11.92 5.96
CA GLN A 7 -31.06 10.76 5.33
C GLN A 7 -31.34 11.07 3.87
N ILE A 8 -30.97 10.14 2.99
CA ILE A 8 -31.32 10.17 1.58
C ILE A 8 -32.34 9.07 1.35
N ASN A 9 -33.50 9.47 0.82
CA ASN A 9 -34.56 8.58 0.39
C ASN A 9 -34.52 8.43 -1.14
N ASP A 10 -35.44 7.61 -1.70
CA ASP A 10 -35.56 7.11 -3.09
C ASP A 10 -35.55 8.17 -4.24
N LEU A 11 -35.17 9.42 -3.95
CA LEU A 11 -35.15 10.58 -4.86
C LEU A 11 -33.74 10.91 -5.39
N ALA A 12 -32.81 9.96 -5.42
CA ALA A 12 -31.52 10.18 -6.07
C ALA A 12 -31.72 10.33 -7.59
N VAL A 13 -31.68 11.57 -8.09
CA VAL A 13 -31.93 11.87 -9.51
C VAL A 13 -30.72 11.52 -10.37
N ARG A 14 -29.51 11.63 -9.81
CA ARG A 14 -28.26 11.35 -10.52
C ARG A 14 -27.16 10.94 -9.55
N LEU A 15 -26.47 9.85 -9.87
CA LEU A 15 -25.28 9.37 -9.15
C LEU A 15 -24.12 9.24 -10.12
N GLU A 16 -22.99 9.84 -9.79
CA GLU A 16 -21.78 9.79 -10.60
C GLU A 16 -20.54 9.71 -9.73
N THR A 17 -19.50 9.03 -10.22
CA THR A 17 -18.18 9.05 -9.58
C THR A 17 -17.32 10.08 -10.28
N LEU A 18 -17.03 11.18 -9.58
CA LEU A 18 -16.34 12.34 -10.12
C LEU A 18 -15.04 12.59 -9.34
N GLY A 19 -14.05 13.18 -10.00
CA GLY A 19 -12.90 13.77 -9.33
C GLY A 19 -13.35 14.94 -8.46
N VAL A 20 -12.72 15.13 -7.30
CA VAL A 20 -13.09 16.21 -6.36
C VAL A 20 -12.98 17.60 -7.00
N MET A 21 -12.14 17.72 -8.03
CA MET A 21 -11.90 18.95 -8.78
C MET A 21 -12.78 19.10 -10.03
N ASP A 22 -13.58 18.09 -10.38
CA ASP A 22 -14.47 18.12 -11.56
C ASP A 22 -15.61 19.10 -11.34
N GLU A 23 -16.09 19.71 -12.43
CA GLU A 23 -17.21 20.65 -12.41
C GLU A 23 -18.54 19.90 -12.44
N LEU A 24 -19.43 20.25 -11.51
CA LEU A 24 -20.79 19.74 -11.46
C LEU A 24 -21.64 20.44 -12.52
N ALA A 25 -22.42 19.66 -13.26
CA ALA A 25 -23.28 20.17 -14.34
C ALA A 25 -24.30 21.22 -13.86
N ARG A 26 -24.75 21.11 -12.61
CA ARG A 26 -25.75 22.03 -12.03
C ARG A 26 -25.07 23.13 -11.22
N LYS A 27 -24.65 24.18 -11.93
CA LYS A 27 -24.07 25.40 -11.37
C LYS A 27 -25.17 26.44 -11.07
N PRO A 28 -25.20 27.10 -9.89
CA PRO A 28 -26.11 28.21 -9.64
C PRO A 28 -25.90 29.34 -10.63
N LYS A 29 -26.99 30.01 -11.02
CA LYS A 29 -26.94 31.13 -11.97
C LYS A 29 -26.03 32.28 -11.52
N TRP A 30 -25.93 32.50 -10.21
CA TRP A 30 -25.11 33.56 -9.62
C TRP A 30 -23.64 33.19 -9.46
N TRP A 31 -23.29 31.90 -9.59
CA TRP A 31 -21.94 31.42 -9.39
C TRP A 31 -21.10 31.68 -10.64
N THR A 32 -19.94 32.34 -10.51
CA THR A 32 -19.10 32.70 -11.67
C THR A 32 -17.93 31.75 -11.90
N TYR A 33 -17.38 31.17 -10.83
CA TYR A 33 -16.24 30.24 -10.87
C TYR A 33 -16.65 28.81 -11.27
N PRO A 34 -15.72 27.87 -11.48
CA PRO A 34 -16.08 26.45 -11.64
C PRO A 34 -16.80 25.94 -10.40
N TYR A 35 -17.99 25.35 -10.55
CA TYR A 35 -18.77 24.79 -9.43
C TYR A 35 -18.38 23.33 -9.22
N ARG A 36 -17.33 23.09 -8.43
CA ARG A 36 -16.67 21.77 -8.35
C ARG A 36 -17.37 20.82 -7.38
N VAL A 37 -17.07 19.53 -7.40
CA VAL A 37 -17.55 18.57 -6.40
C VAL A 37 -17.26 19.06 -4.97
N ILE A 38 -16.03 19.49 -4.69
CA ILE A 38 -15.69 20.24 -3.47
C ILE A 38 -14.94 21.51 -3.89
N ASN A 39 -15.46 22.69 -3.55
CA ASN A 39 -14.74 23.93 -3.83
C ASN A 39 -13.63 24.11 -2.79
N ARG A 40 -12.44 24.55 -3.22
CA ARG A 40 -11.29 24.82 -2.32
C ARG A 40 -11.58 25.82 -1.20
N ARG A 41 -12.56 26.70 -1.41
CA ARG A 41 -12.99 27.69 -0.42
C ARG A 41 -13.91 27.08 0.65
N ASP A 42 -14.62 25.99 0.31
CA ASP A 42 -15.60 25.36 1.20
C ASP A 42 -14.92 24.30 2.09
N TYR A 43 -13.80 23.73 1.64
CA TYR A 43 -13.04 22.72 2.36
C TYR A 43 -11.57 22.69 1.90
N ASP A 44 -10.63 22.56 2.84
CA ASP A 44 -9.21 22.44 2.50
C ASP A 44 -8.90 21.07 1.88
N LEU A 45 -8.38 21.10 0.65
CA LEU A 45 -8.06 19.93 -0.15
C LEU A 45 -6.55 19.67 -0.23
N ALA A 46 -5.74 20.22 0.66
CA ALA A 46 -4.28 20.01 0.68
C ALA A 46 -3.92 18.52 0.55
N GLY A 47 -3.30 18.15 -0.57
CA GLY A 47 -2.92 16.76 -0.89
C GLY A 47 -4.03 15.86 -1.46
N CYS A 48 -5.29 16.33 -1.52
CA CYS A 48 -6.47 15.55 -1.92
C CYS A 48 -7.10 15.99 -3.25
N LEU A 49 -6.39 16.80 -4.05
CA LEU A 49 -6.91 17.37 -5.31
C LEU A 49 -7.19 16.30 -6.39
N ARG A 50 -6.60 15.11 -6.26
CA ARG A 50 -6.78 13.97 -7.17
C ARG A 50 -7.76 12.92 -6.62
N SER A 51 -8.33 13.18 -5.44
CA SER A 51 -9.30 12.27 -4.84
C SER A 51 -10.59 12.24 -5.65
N HIS A 52 -11.37 11.17 -5.47
CA HIS A 52 -12.66 10.99 -6.12
C HIS A 52 -13.77 10.88 -5.07
N ALA A 53 -14.98 11.24 -5.48
CA ALA A 53 -16.18 11.09 -4.68
C ALA A 53 -17.33 10.57 -5.53
N VAL A 54 -18.21 9.78 -4.91
CA VAL A 54 -19.54 9.52 -5.43
C VAL A 54 -20.41 10.72 -5.09
N VAL A 55 -21.00 11.34 -6.11
CA VAL A 55 -21.87 12.50 -5.97
C VAL A 55 -23.31 12.05 -6.20
N VAL A 56 -24.18 12.30 -5.21
CA VAL A 56 -25.63 12.08 -5.33
C VAL A 56 -26.31 13.44 -5.36
N ALA A 57 -26.85 13.81 -6.52
CA ALA A 57 -27.49 15.11 -6.73
C ALA A 57 -29.02 15.00 -6.72
N SER A 58 -29.68 15.92 -6.01
CA SER A 58 -31.13 16.13 -6.03
C SER A 58 -31.48 17.54 -6.54
N SER A 59 -32.77 17.93 -6.45
CA SER A 59 -33.23 19.28 -6.75
C SER A 59 -32.53 20.35 -5.92
N ASP A 60 -32.32 20.05 -4.64
CA ASP A 60 -32.04 21.06 -3.62
C ASP A 60 -30.73 20.82 -2.88
N THR A 61 -30.20 19.59 -2.97
CA THR A 61 -29.03 19.16 -2.21
C THR A 61 -28.10 18.31 -3.07
N THR A 62 -26.81 18.40 -2.80
CA THR A 62 -25.80 17.51 -3.36
C THR A 62 -25.07 16.79 -2.22
N LEU A 63 -25.18 15.46 -2.16
CA LEU A 63 -24.34 14.65 -1.29
C LEU A 63 -23.01 14.38 -1.99
N VAL A 64 -21.92 14.62 -1.29
CA VAL A 64 -20.56 14.24 -1.69
C VAL A 64 -20.07 13.14 -0.77
N LEU A 65 -19.90 11.94 -1.31
CA LEU A 65 -19.48 10.74 -0.57
C LEU A 65 -18.07 10.32 -1.02
N PRO A 66 -17.03 10.48 -0.19
CA PRO A 66 -15.67 10.09 -0.55
C PRO A 66 -15.58 8.62 -0.97
N CYS A 67 -14.85 8.33 -2.05
CA CYS A 67 -14.70 6.96 -2.56
C CYS A 67 -14.08 6.01 -1.52
N HIS A 68 -13.24 6.51 -0.61
CA HIS A 68 -12.71 5.71 0.51
C HIS A 68 -13.79 5.21 1.46
N GLU A 69 -14.83 6.00 1.70
CA GLU A 69 -15.93 5.58 2.56
C GLU A 69 -16.81 4.54 1.85
N VAL A 70 -17.07 4.71 0.55
CA VAL A 70 -17.73 3.69 -0.28
C VAL A 70 -16.92 2.39 -0.28
N PHE A 71 -15.61 2.48 -0.50
CA PHE A 71 -14.72 1.33 -0.50
C PHE A 71 -14.78 0.58 0.83
N ARG A 72 -14.54 1.28 1.94
CA ARG A 72 -14.47 0.69 3.28
C ARG A 72 -15.80 0.04 3.68
N THR A 73 -16.93 0.65 3.34
CA THR A 73 -18.24 0.17 3.82
C THR A 73 -18.86 -0.89 2.92
N MET A 74 -18.69 -0.78 1.59
CA MET A 74 -19.45 -1.57 0.62
C MET A 74 -18.62 -2.59 -0.15
N TYR A 75 -17.30 -2.41 -0.24
CA TYR A 75 -16.41 -3.32 -0.96
C TYR A 75 -15.52 -4.11 -0.01
N ALA A 76 -14.94 -3.42 0.96
CA ALA A 76 -13.88 -3.93 1.81
C ALA A 76 -14.17 -3.71 3.31
N PRO A 77 -15.28 -4.26 3.85
CA PRO A 77 -15.61 -4.12 5.27
C PRO A 77 -14.68 -4.91 6.21
N PHE A 78 -13.71 -5.64 5.66
CA PHE A 78 -12.64 -6.34 6.37
C PHE A 78 -11.36 -6.40 5.53
N SER A 79 -10.21 -6.60 6.19
CA SER A 79 -8.89 -6.52 5.54
C SER A 79 -8.69 -7.55 4.43
N GLY A 80 -9.20 -8.77 4.58
CA GLY A 80 -9.12 -9.80 3.54
C GLY A 80 -9.75 -9.36 2.20
N ALA A 81 -10.89 -8.68 2.23
CA ALA A 81 -11.51 -8.12 1.03
C ALA A 81 -10.72 -6.93 0.49
N ALA A 82 -10.24 -6.03 1.36
CA ALA A 82 -9.41 -4.90 0.97
C ALA A 82 -8.16 -5.38 0.20
N ILE A 83 -7.45 -6.35 0.76
CA ILE A 83 -6.25 -6.96 0.18
C ILE A 83 -6.59 -7.61 -1.15
N ALA A 84 -7.68 -8.37 -1.24
CA ALA A 84 -8.08 -9.01 -2.50
C ALA A 84 -8.34 -7.97 -3.61
N LEU A 85 -9.10 -6.91 -3.32
CA LEU A 85 -9.47 -5.87 -4.30
C LEU A 85 -8.29 -4.98 -4.73
N THR A 86 -7.26 -4.83 -3.90
CA THR A 86 -6.12 -3.96 -4.16
C THR A 86 -4.86 -4.69 -4.64
N SER A 87 -4.79 -6.02 -4.50
CA SER A 87 -3.61 -6.80 -4.88
C SER A 87 -3.58 -7.22 -6.36
N GLY A 88 -4.68 -7.06 -7.10
CA GLY A 88 -4.79 -7.54 -8.47
C GLY A 88 -6.23 -7.50 -8.98
N PRO A 89 -6.46 -7.89 -10.26
CA PRO A 89 -7.79 -7.98 -10.83
C PRO A 89 -8.71 -8.88 -10.00
N TRP A 90 -9.94 -8.41 -9.71
CA TRP A 90 -10.86 -9.09 -8.81
C TRP A 90 -11.17 -10.53 -9.24
N GLU A 91 -11.31 -10.79 -10.54
CA GLU A 91 -11.51 -12.15 -11.07
C GLU A 91 -10.44 -13.15 -10.62
N ILE A 92 -9.20 -12.69 -10.42
CA ILE A 92 -8.06 -13.51 -9.99
C ILE A 92 -8.00 -13.57 -8.45
N THR A 93 -8.13 -12.41 -7.80
CA THR A 93 -7.86 -12.26 -6.36
C THR A 93 -9.04 -12.62 -5.46
N LYS A 94 -10.28 -12.68 -5.98
CA LYS A 94 -11.47 -13.09 -5.20
C LYS A 94 -11.33 -14.47 -4.56
N SER A 95 -10.50 -15.34 -5.17
CA SER A 95 -10.10 -16.64 -4.64
C SER A 95 -9.50 -16.59 -3.22
N ARG A 96 -9.03 -15.43 -2.76
CA ARG A 96 -8.53 -15.21 -1.39
C ARG A 96 -9.61 -15.16 -0.33
N VAL A 97 -10.83 -14.77 -0.69
CA VAL A 97 -11.95 -14.57 0.25
C VAL A 97 -13.12 -15.51 -0.01
N ILE A 98 -13.23 -16.02 -1.24
CA ILE A 98 -14.24 -17.00 -1.68
C ILE A 98 -13.61 -18.14 -2.49
N GLU A 99 -14.36 -19.22 -2.69
CA GLU A 99 -14.09 -20.28 -3.66
C GLU A 99 -14.89 -20.01 -4.94
N PRO A 100 -14.25 -19.55 -6.03
CA PRO A 100 -14.96 -19.10 -7.23
C PRO A 100 -15.75 -20.21 -7.93
N THR A 101 -15.21 -21.44 -7.94
CA THR A 101 -15.77 -22.58 -8.69
C THR A 101 -17.19 -22.95 -8.26
N ASN A 102 -17.49 -22.76 -6.97
CA ASN A 102 -18.78 -23.13 -6.37
C ASN A 102 -19.63 -21.90 -5.98
N THR A 103 -19.17 -20.69 -6.33
CA THR A 103 -19.91 -19.45 -6.12
C THR A 103 -20.65 -19.09 -7.40
N GLY A 104 -21.96 -18.88 -7.33
CA GLY A 104 -22.79 -18.70 -8.52
C GLY A 104 -24.26 -18.45 -8.20
N VAL A 105 -25.07 -18.29 -9.25
CA VAL A 105 -26.54 -18.23 -9.13
C VAL A 105 -27.10 -19.65 -9.25
N ARG A 106 -27.96 -20.04 -8.31
CA ARG A 106 -28.61 -21.35 -8.31
C ARG A 106 -29.73 -21.43 -9.34
N ALA A 107 -30.15 -22.66 -9.65
CA ALA A 107 -31.31 -22.91 -10.51
C ALA A 107 -32.62 -22.30 -9.96
N ASP A 108 -32.73 -22.12 -8.64
CA ASP A 108 -33.87 -21.49 -7.98
C ASP A 108 -33.77 -19.95 -7.87
N GLY A 109 -32.75 -19.35 -8.50
CA GLY A 109 -32.51 -17.90 -8.51
C GLY A 109 -31.81 -17.35 -7.27
N ARG A 110 -31.56 -18.16 -6.23
CA ARG A 110 -30.83 -17.72 -5.05
C ARG A 110 -29.34 -17.57 -5.34
N TRP A 111 -28.70 -16.67 -4.61
CA TRP A 111 -27.26 -16.50 -4.68
C TRP A 111 -26.56 -17.54 -3.82
N GLN A 112 -25.61 -18.27 -4.39
CA GLN A 112 -24.75 -19.19 -3.66
C GLN A 112 -23.34 -18.61 -3.57
N ILE A 113 -22.81 -18.55 -2.36
CA ILE A 113 -21.43 -18.13 -2.12
C ILE A 113 -20.68 -19.13 -1.24
N VAL A 114 -19.46 -19.47 -1.64
CA VAL A 114 -18.60 -20.36 -0.85
C VAL A 114 -17.45 -19.55 -0.27
N LEU A 115 -17.50 -19.29 1.03
CA LEU A 115 -16.52 -18.49 1.75
C LEU A 115 -15.24 -19.28 2.04
N ARG A 116 -14.10 -18.60 2.05
CA ARG A 116 -12.85 -19.16 2.58
C ARG A 116 -12.91 -19.32 4.10
N THR A 117 -12.06 -20.20 4.64
CA THR A 117 -12.08 -20.62 6.06
C THR A 117 -11.97 -19.45 7.06
N LYS A 118 -11.33 -18.34 6.71
CA LYS A 118 -11.20 -17.16 7.58
C LYS A 118 -12.19 -16.04 7.32
N THR A 119 -12.94 -16.10 6.23
CA THR A 119 -13.93 -15.08 5.89
C THR A 119 -15.14 -15.24 6.82
N GLN A 120 -15.56 -14.20 7.54
CA GLN A 120 -16.72 -14.29 8.45
C GLN A 120 -18.04 -14.35 7.67
N ASP A 121 -19.03 -15.09 8.20
CA ASP A 121 -20.34 -15.29 7.55
C ASP A 121 -21.08 -13.97 7.31
N LYS A 122 -20.93 -12.98 8.20
CA LYS A 122 -21.56 -11.66 8.08
C LYS A 122 -21.19 -10.89 6.81
N PHE A 123 -20.10 -11.28 6.12
CA PHE A 123 -19.67 -10.68 4.86
C PHE A 123 -20.20 -11.40 3.61
N ALA A 124 -20.98 -12.48 3.78
CA ALA A 124 -21.48 -13.28 2.66
C ALA A 124 -22.28 -12.46 1.65
N HIS A 125 -23.23 -11.63 2.10
CA HIS A 125 -24.05 -10.82 1.18
C HIS A 125 -23.22 -9.83 0.37
N VAL A 126 -22.27 -9.14 1.02
CA VAL A 126 -21.38 -8.19 0.34
C VAL A 126 -20.55 -8.90 -0.71
N LEU A 127 -19.88 -9.99 -0.35
CA LEU A 127 -19.07 -10.76 -1.30
C LEU A 127 -19.91 -11.38 -2.41
N ALA A 128 -21.14 -11.81 -2.12
CA ALA A 128 -22.07 -12.32 -3.13
C ALA A 128 -22.45 -11.22 -4.11
N ASN A 129 -22.76 -10.01 -3.63
CA ASN A 129 -23.02 -8.86 -4.49
C ASN A 129 -21.82 -8.55 -5.40
N LEU A 130 -20.59 -8.51 -4.86
CA LEU A 130 -19.38 -8.24 -5.66
C LEU A 130 -19.05 -9.33 -6.70
N CYS A 131 -19.65 -10.51 -6.60
CA CYS A 131 -19.41 -11.62 -7.53
C CYS A 131 -20.55 -11.84 -8.51
N LEU A 132 -21.79 -11.60 -8.09
CA LEU A 132 -23.00 -12.07 -8.78
C LEU A 132 -23.87 -10.93 -9.32
N SER A 133 -23.76 -9.71 -8.78
CA SER A 133 -24.43 -8.55 -9.37
C SER A 133 -23.55 -7.89 -10.42
N ASP A 134 -24.15 -7.40 -11.50
CA ASP A 134 -23.39 -6.74 -12.57
C ASP A 134 -22.67 -5.49 -12.07
N ALA A 135 -23.37 -4.61 -11.35
CA ALA A 135 -22.78 -3.41 -10.75
C ALA A 135 -21.67 -3.74 -9.74
N GLY A 136 -21.86 -4.76 -8.91
CA GLY A 136 -20.86 -5.20 -7.93
C GLY A 136 -19.60 -5.73 -8.60
N ARG A 137 -19.76 -6.58 -9.63
CA ARG A 137 -18.67 -7.19 -10.39
C ARG A 137 -17.90 -6.16 -11.22
N GLU A 138 -18.58 -5.26 -11.92
CA GLU A 138 -17.96 -4.17 -12.68
C GLU A 138 -17.17 -3.25 -11.75
N GLY A 139 -17.78 -2.84 -10.63
CA GLY A 139 -17.13 -2.00 -9.66
C GLY A 139 -15.91 -2.67 -9.00
N ALA A 140 -16.01 -3.94 -8.64
CA ALA A 140 -14.91 -4.68 -8.02
C ALA A 140 -13.71 -4.85 -8.99
N ASN A 141 -13.98 -5.16 -10.25
CA ASN A 141 -12.94 -5.23 -11.28
C ASN A 141 -12.31 -3.87 -11.60
N GLY A 142 -13.08 -2.78 -11.48
CA GLY A 142 -12.60 -1.42 -11.71
C GLY A 142 -11.62 -0.90 -10.65
N ILE A 143 -11.73 -1.34 -9.39
CA ILE A 143 -10.91 -0.80 -8.28
C ILE A 143 -9.41 -0.97 -8.51
N TYR A 144 -8.96 -2.15 -8.93
CA TYR A 144 -7.53 -2.39 -9.15
C TYR A 144 -7.00 -1.57 -10.33
N THR A 145 -7.77 -1.49 -11.42
CA THR A 145 -7.41 -0.70 -12.61
C THR A 145 -7.27 0.78 -12.27
N THR A 146 -8.23 1.35 -11.53
CA THR A 146 -8.16 2.76 -11.11
C THR A 146 -7.05 3.00 -10.11
N PHE A 147 -6.71 2.01 -9.29
CA PHE A 147 -5.56 2.08 -8.39
C PHE A 147 -4.23 2.13 -9.17
N LEU A 148 -4.10 1.37 -10.27
CA LEU A 148 -2.90 1.42 -11.14
C LEU A 148 -2.77 2.74 -11.91
N GLU A 149 -3.89 3.34 -12.31
CA GLU A 149 -3.91 4.65 -12.98
C GLU A 149 -3.56 5.82 -12.05
N SER A 150 -3.69 5.62 -10.73
CA SER A 150 -3.46 6.68 -9.75
C SER A 150 -1.96 6.97 -9.54
N ASP A 151 -1.54 8.21 -9.80
CA ASP A 151 -0.19 8.75 -9.57
C ASP A 151 0.12 8.97 -8.08
N GLY A 152 -0.11 7.95 -7.23
CA GLY A 152 0.29 7.97 -5.83
C GLY A 152 -0.71 7.30 -4.88
N PRO A 153 -0.27 6.98 -3.66
CA PRO A 153 -1.09 6.32 -2.66
C PRO A 153 -2.25 7.24 -2.24
N GLY A 154 -3.49 6.74 -2.33
CA GLY A 154 -4.68 7.36 -1.72
C GLY A 154 -5.71 7.98 -2.67
N TYR A 155 -5.53 7.90 -3.99
CA TYR A 155 -6.49 8.46 -4.96
C TYR A 155 -7.37 7.38 -5.61
N MET A 156 -8.18 6.69 -4.80
CA MET A 156 -9.02 5.59 -5.28
C MET A 156 -10.31 6.12 -5.92
N LYS A 157 -10.62 5.65 -7.13
CA LYS A 157 -11.90 5.86 -7.80
C LYS A 157 -12.76 4.62 -7.62
N VAL A 158 -13.86 4.74 -6.87
CA VAL A 158 -14.73 3.63 -6.50
C VAL A 158 -16.18 3.97 -6.87
N PRO A 159 -16.80 3.21 -7.79
CA PRO A 159 -18.21 3.38 -8.10
C PRO A 159 -19.09 2.79 -7.00
N MET A 160 -20.41 3.01 -7.08
CA MET A 160 -21.36 2.36 -6.18
C MET A 160 -21.56 0.89 -6.61
N PRO A 161 -21.44 -0.12 -5.72
CA PRO A 161 -21.55 -1.54 -6.10
C PRO A 161 -23.00 -2.03 -6.25
N PHE A 162 -23.98 -1.13 -6.29
CA PHE A 162 -25.40 -1.46 -6.28
C PHE A 162 -26.16 -0.61 -7.29
N ASN A 163 -27.31 -1.13 -7.73
CA ASN A 163 -28.30 -0.28 -8.39
C ASN A 163 -28.92 0.68 -7.38
N ILE A 164 -28.72 1.96 -7.63
CA ILE A 164 -28.99 3.10 -6.76
C ILE A 164 -30.47 3.48 -6.66
N SER A 165 -31.32 2.99 -7.56
CA SER A 165 -32.71 3.44 -7.67
C SER A 165 -33.59 3.07 -6.47
N LYS A 166 -33.08 2.23 -5.56
CA LYS A 166 -33.77 1.77 -4.34
C LYS A 166 -32.97 2.09 -3.08
N LEU A 167 -31.98 2.98 -3.18
CA LEU A 167 -31.03 3.20 -2.10
C LEU A 167 -31.49 4.27 -1.12
N LYS A 168 -31.64 3.85 0.13
CA LYS A 168 -31.87 4.65 1.32
C LYS A 168 -30.61 4.62 2.17
N LEU A 169 -30.05 5.79 2.38
CA LEU A 169 -28.75 5.96 3.03
C LEU A 169 -28.88 6.93 4.18
N GLN A 170 -28.32 6.58 5.33
CA GLN A 170 -28.09 7.52 6.42
C GLN A 170 -26.59 7.77 6.54
N VAL A 171 -26.22 9.04 6.51
CA VAL A 171 -24.83 9.49 6.58
C VAL A 171 -24.64 10.51 7.68
N ARG A 172 -23.41 10.59 8.16
CA ARG A 172 -22.94 11.64 9.07
C ARG A 172 -21.85 12.46 8.40
N GLY A 173 -21.91 13.76 8.54
CA GLY A 173 -21.08 14.66 7.76
C GLY A 173 -21.20 16.12 8.17
N ILE A 174 -20.78 16.99 7.25
CA ILE A 174 -20.81 18.44 7.42
C ILE A 174 -21.45 19.09 6.20
N TRP A 175 -22.19 20.18 6.41
CA TRP A 175 -22.62 21.04 5.32
C TRP A 175 -21.47 21.93 4.85
N LEU A 176 -21.31 22.02 3.54
CA LEU A 176 -20.39 22.95 2.91
C LEU A 176 -21.16 24.21 2.52
N ASP A 177 -20.53 25.37 2.72
CA ASP A 177 -21.13 26.70 2.45
C ASP A 177 -21.24 26.99 0.95
N SER A 178 -22.16 26.26 0.32
CA SER A 178 -22.41 26.22 -1.11
C SER A 178 -23.92 26.29 -1.36
N ASP A 179 -24.29 26.85 -2.49
CA ASP A 179 -25.65 26.83 -3.04
C ASP A 179 -25.54 26.15 -4.41
N PRO A 180 -26.41 25.19 -4.81
CA PRO A 180 -27.20 24.38 -3.89
C PRO A 180 -26.33 23.78 -2.78
N ARG A 181 -26.94 23.47 -1.63
CA ARG A 181 -26.22 23.00 -0.45
C ARG A 181 -25.54 21.67 -0.73
N LYS A 182 -24.24 21.59 -0.45
CA LYS A 182 -23.48 20.33 -0.48
C LYS A 182 -23.35 19.77 0.93
N PHE A 183 -23.54 18.47 1.06
CA PHE A 183 -23.27 17.71 2.27
C PHE A 183 -22.08 16.80 2.02
N LEU A 184 -20.98 17.00 2.75
CA LEU A 184 -19.82 16.11 2.70
C LEU A 184 -20.04 14.98 3.72
N ALA A 185 -20.39 13.79 3.24
CA ALA A 185 -20.55 12.62 4.09
C ALA A 185 -19.19 12.03 4.47
N LEU A 186 -18.89 12.04 5.76
CA LEU A 186 -17.65 11.48 6.30
C LEU A 186 -17.84 10.05 6.81
N GLN A 187 -19.08 9.64 7.05
CA GLN A 187 -19.41 8.31 7.54
C GLN A 187 -20.78 7.87 7.01
N ILE A 188 -20.89 6.64 6.52
CA ILE A 188 -22.18 5.99 6.28
C ILE A 188 -22.56 5.23 7.55
N SER A 189 -23.66 5.63 8.19
CA SER A 189 -24.13 5.00 9.42
C SER A 189 -25.05 3.81 9.14
N SER A 190 -25.94 3.94 8.15
CA SER A 190 -26.84 2.85 7.77
C SER A 190 -27.26 2.93 6.31
N MET A 191 -27.66 1.79 5.76
CA MET A 191 -28.05 1.66 4.36
C MET A 191 -29.03 0.51 4.21
N ASN A 192 -30.11 0.67 3.44
CA ASN A 192 -30.93 -0.48 3.10
C ASN A 192 -30.21 -1.36 2.07
N TRP A 193 -30.41 -2.66 2.18
CA TRP A 193 -29.93 -3.60 1.20
C TRP A 193 -30.80 -3.49 -0.07
N PRO A 194 -30.24 -3.17 -1.25
CA PRO A 194 -31.03 -2.83 -2.43
C PRO A 194 -31.49 -4.06 -3.24
N VAL A 195 -30.98 -5.25 -2.90
CA VAL A 195 -31.22 -6.50 -3.65
C VAL A 195 -31.95 -7.52 -2.79
N ASP A 196 -33.23 -7.78 -3.08
CA ASP A 196 -34.03 -8.76 -2.36
C ASP A 196 -33.82 -10.19 -2.90
N ILE A 197 -32.59 -10.70 -2.76
CA ILE A 197 -32.22 -12.06 -3.16
C ILE A 197 -31.65 -12.79 -1.95
N GLU A 198 -32.29 -13.89 -1.56
CA GLU A 198 -31.79 -14.77 -0.51
C GLU A 198 -30.40 -15.30 -0.87
N THR A 199 -29.48 -15.25 0.10
CA THR A 199 -28.11 -15.74 -0.07
C THR A 199 -27.94 -17.04 0.70
N VAL A 200 -27.52 -18.08 -0.02
CA VAL A 200 -27.10 -19.36 0.53
C VAL A 200 -25.58 -19.35 0.63
N TYR A 201 -25.02 -19.70 1.79
CA TYR A 201 -23.58 -19.73 1.98
C TYR A 201 -23.06 -21.09 2.43
N GLN A 202 -21.85 -21.40 1.97
CA GLN A 202 -21.03 -22.51 2.45
C GLN A 202 -19.65 -21.99 2.85
N ARG A 203 -18.85 -22.83 3.51
CA ARG A 203 -17.46 -22.53 3.85
C ARG A 203 -16.55 -23.66 3.39
N THR A 204 -15.47 -23.32 2.67
CA THR A 204 -14.43 -24.31 2.35
C THR A 204 -13.78 -24.82 3.63
N ASN A 205 -13.61 -26.12 3.73
CA ASN A 205 -12.96 -26.76 4.87
C ASN A 205 -13.59 -26.37 6.22
N SER A 206 -14.92 -26.28 6.29
CA SER A 206 -15.65 -25.97 7.54
C SER A 206 -15.34 -26.94 8.69
N GLY A 207 -14.86 -28.15 8.36
CA GLY A 207 -14.69 -29.23 9.32
C GLY A 207 -16.01 -29.79 9.86
N GLU A 208 -17.14 -29.29 9.34
CA GLU A 208 -18.47 -29.76 9.73
C GLU A 208 -18.70 -31.15 9.16
N LYS A 209 -19.39 -31.95 9.97
CA LYS A 209 -19.87 -33.27 9.58
C LYS A 209 -21.06 -33.09 8.65
N GLY A 210 -21.02 -33.79 7.54
CA GLY A 210 -22.16 -33.90 6.64
C GLY A 210 -23.18 -34.89 7.19
N VAL A 211 -24.37 -34.87 6.59
CA VAL A 211 -25.44 -35.83 6.85
C VAL A 211 -24.94 -37.26 6.63
N ILE A 212 -24.20 -37.47 5.53
CA ILE A 212 -23.51 -38.69 5.18
C ILE A 212 -22.05 -38.57 5.62
N GLN A 213 -21.57 -39.54 6.39
CA GLN A 213 -20.19 -39.60 6.86
C GLN A 213 -19.51 -40.85 6.30
N THR A 214 -18.66 -40.64 5.30
CA THR A 214 -17.96 -41.72 4.58
C THR A 214 -16.57 -41.91 5.19
N PRO A 215 -16.25 -43.06 5.81
CA PRO A 215 -14.91 -43.30 6.33
C PRO A 215 -13.90 -43.44 5.18
N VAL A 216 -12.72 -42.83 5.32
CA VAL A 216 -11.63 -42.89 4.33
C VAL A 216 -10.35 -43.29 5.04
N GLU A 217 -9.67 -44.30 4.49
CA GLU A 217 -8.36 -44.78 4.94
C GLU A 217 -7.22 -43.84 4.49
N LYS A 218 -7.33 -42.56 4.84
CA LYS A 218 -6.26 -41.57 4.64
C LYS A 218 -5.81 -41.04 6.00
N PRO A 219 -4.52 -40.71 6.19
CA PRO A 219 -4.07 -40.06 7.41
C PRO A 219 -4.73 -38.69 7.57
N LYS A 220 -4.99 -38.26 8.81
CA LYS A 220 -5.56 -36.94 9.10
C LYS A 220 -4.60 -35.84 8.59
N PRO A 221 -5.01 -34.98 7.64
CA PRO A 221 -4.09 -34.04 6.99
C PRO A 221 -3.59 -32.90 7.90
N TYR A 222 -4.25 -32.61 9.03
CA TYR A 222 -3.89 -31.47 9.89
C TYR A 222 -3.97 -31.81 11.40
N SER A 223 -2.96 -31.37 12.17
CA SER A 223 -2.89 -31.51 13.62
C SER A 223 -3.51 -30.30 14.33
N LYS A 224 -4.75 -30.48 14.84
CA LYS A 224 -5.53 -29.55 15.70
C LYS A 224 -5.96 -28.21 15.08
N ARG A 225 -7.19 -27.82 15.42
CA ARG A 225 -7.85 -26.55 15.06
C ARG A 225 -7.05 -25.39 15.66
N GLY A 226 -6.66 -24.41 14.84
CA GLY A 226 -6.30 -23.09 15.36
C GLY A 226 -7.53 -22.46 16.01
N THR A 227 -7.34 -21.74 17.12
CA THR A 227 -8.41 -21.03 17.83
C THR A 227 -9.10 -20.05 16.87
N GLU A 228 -10.42 -20.12 16.75
CA GLU A 228 -11.18 -19.12 15.99
C GLU A 228 -10.99 -17.75 16.66
N PRO A 229 -10.62 -16.69 15.91
CA PRO A 229 -10.61 -15.35 16.46
C PRO A 229 -12.05 -14.98 16.88
N SER A 230 -12.22 -14.51 18.13
CA SER A 230 -13.51 -14.12 18.65
C SER A 230 -14.16 -13.07 17.76
N ALA A 231 -15.45 -13.22 17.47
CA ALA A 231 -16.23 -12.17 16.84
C ALA A 231 -16.17 -10.91 17.73
N ASP A 232 -15.82 -9.78 17.13
CA ASP A 232 -15.82 -8.48 17.82
C ASP A 232 -17.27 -8.16 18.22
N ILE A 233 -17.58 -8.28 19.52
CA ILE A 233 -18.95 -8.22 20.07
C ILE A 233 -19.54 -6.79 19.92
N ASP A 234 -18.68 -5.78 19.81
CA ASP A 234 -19.07 -4.38 19.87
C ASP A 234 -19.38 -3.75 18.50
N GLY A 235 -19.36 -4.54 17.42
CA GLY A 235 -19.73 -4.05 16.08
C GLY A 235 -18.78 -3.00 15.50
N PHE A 236 -17.55 -2.90 16.02
CA PHE A 236 -16.50 -2.08 15.42
C PHE A 236 -15.78 -2.85 14.31
N ILE A 237 -15.39 -2.13 13.25
CA ILE A 237 -14.43 -2.66 12.27
C ILE A 237 -13.06 -2.15 12.71
N ASN A 238 -12.25 -3.05 13.27
CA ASN A 238 -10.87 -2.74 13.62
C ASN A 238 -10.02 -2.62 12.35
N ALA A 239 -9.92 -1.40 11.83
CA ALA A 239 -8.87 -1.03 10.90
C ALA A 239 -7.59 -0.84 11.71
N ASN A 240 -6.74 -1.88 11.73
CA ASN A 240 -5.41 -1.76 12.29
C ASN A 240 -4.43 -1.45 11.16
N SER A 241 -3.55 -0.47 11.36
CA SER A 241 -2.40 -0.22 10.49
C SER A 241 -1.22 -1.14 10.83
N MET A 242 -1.45 -2.18 11.65
CA MET A 242 -0.47 -3.20 12.03
C MET A 242 -0.37 -4.30 10.97
N GLU A 243 -1.38 -4.43 10.10
CA GLU A 243 -1.40 -5.28 8.92
C GLU A 243 -0.74 -4.62 7.69
N ASP A 244 -0.39 -3.33 7.76
CA ASP A 244 0.31 -2.58 6.72
C ASP A 244 1.84 -2.64 6.97
N PRO A 245 2.70 -2.95 5.97
CA PRO A 245 4.11 -3.27 6.19
C PRO A 245 5.01 -2.07 6.56
N SER A 246 4.45 -0.88 6.81
CA SER A 246 5.22 0.29 7.24
C SER A 246 5.32 0.35 8.77
N ALA A 247 6.44 -0.11 9.32
CA ALA A 247 6.77 -0.02 10.76
C ALA A 247 6.85 1.42 11.31
N TYR A 248 6.68 2.43 10.46
CA TYR A 248 6.79 3.86 10.81
C TYR A 248 5.51 4.65 10.57
N ALA A 249 4.45 4.06 10.00
CA ALA A 249 3.14 4.67 10.08
C ALA A 249 2.75 4.71 11.56
N ALA A 250 2.37 5.89 12.08
CA ALA A 250 1.77 5.96 13.40
C ALA A 250 0.63 4.95 13.42
N SER A 251 0.65 4.00 14.37
CA SER A 251 -0.42 3.01 14.47
C SER A 251 -1.71 3.75 14.76
N THR A 252 -2.49 4.00 13.71
CA THR A 252 -3.73 4.74 13.84
C THR A 252 -4.82 3.69 13.90
N THR A 253 -5.01 3.14 15.10
CA THR A 253 -6.18 2.31 15.39
C THR A 253 -7.34 3.27 15.65
N PHE A 254 -8.17 3.46 14.64
CA PHE A 254 -9.44 4.16 14.79
C PHE A 254 -10.54 3.14 14.50
N SER A 255 -11.35 2.87 15.52
CA SER A 255 -12.51 1.99 15.41
C SER A 255 -13.67 2.85 14.92
N LEU A 256 -13.95 2.82 13.62
CA LEU A 256 -15.17 3.42 13.10
C LEU A 256 -16.35 2.49 13.42
N PRO A 257 -17.51 3.05 13.80
CA PRO A 257 -18.74 2.27 13.87
C PRO A 257 -18.97 1.55 12.54
N SER A 258 -19.32 0.27 12.60
CA SER A 258 -19.75 -0.44 11.40
C SER A 258 -21.02 0.21 10.85
N MET A 259 -21.16 0.15 9.52
CA MET A 259 -22.41 0.53 8.87
C MET A 259 -23.46 -0.53 9.15
N GLN A 260 -24.67 -0.11 9.50
CA GLN A 260 -25.80 -1.00 9.70
C GLN A 260 -26.56 -1.24 8.39
N TRP A 261 -26.69 -2.51 7.98
CA TRP A 261 -27.56 -2.89 6.87
C TRP A 261 -29.01 -3.02 7.35
N CYS A 262 -29.92 -2.31 6.69
CA CYS A 262 -31.37 -2.44 6.88
C CYS A 262 -31.94 -3.38 5.82
N ASN A 263 -32.95 -4.19 6.17
CA ASN A 263 -33.64 -5.11 5.24
C ASN A 263 -32.69 -6.07 4.51
N LEU A 264 -31.65 -6.55 5.20
CA LEU A 264 -30.75 -7.56 4.66
C LEU A 264 -31.55 -8.84 4.36
N PRO A 265 -31.42 -9.45 3.17
CA PRO A 265 -32.07 -10.72 2.86
C PRO A 265 -31.67 -11.82 3.84
N SER A 266 -32.44 -12.89 3.89
CA SER A 266 -32.07 -14.06 4.69
C SER A 266 -30.73 -14.64 4.23
N LEU A 267 -29.88 -14.94 5.21
CA LEU A 267 -28.65 -15.69 5.02
C LEU A 267 -28.88 -17.14 5.47
N LYS A 268 -28.94 -18.07 4.53
CA LYS A 268 -29.12 -19.50 4.84
C LYS A 268 -27.80 -20.23 4.71
N LYS A 269 -27.39 -20.89 5.78
CA LYS A 269 -26.27 -21.83 5.71
C LYS A 269 -26.74 -23.08 5.01
N GLU A 270 -25.99 -23.52 4.01
CA GLU A 270 -26.30 -24.80 3.39
C GLU A 270 -25.78 -25.96 4.21
N GLU A 271 -26.65 -26.96 4.38
CA GLU A 271 -26.28 -28.20 5.03
C GLU A 271 -25.32 -29.00 4.15
N LYS A 272 -24.24 -29.45 4.76
CA LYS A 272 -23.26 -30.30 4.10
C LYS A 272 -23.85 -31.70 3.96
N LEU A 273 -24.05 -32.18 2.73
CA LEU A 273 -24.63 -33.51 2.50
C LEU A 273 -23.64 -34.63 2.84
N GLU A 274 -22.38 -34.52 2.41
CA GLU A 274 -21.37 -35.55 2.62
C GLU A 274 -20.11 -35.00 3.28
N SER A 275 -19.51 -35.81 4.15
CA SER A 275 -18.19 -35.54 4.72
C SER A 275 -17.39 -36.82 4.87
N PHE A 276 -16.07 -36.70 4.82
CA PHE A 276 -15.17 -37.84 4.96
C PHE A 276 -14.57 -37.90 6.36
N ILE A 277 -14.63 -39.07 7.00
CA ILE A 277 -13.97 -39.33 8.29
C ILE A 277 -12.65 -40.05 8.02
N TYR A 278 -11.53 -39.41 8.34
CA TYR A 278 -10.22 -40.05 8.26
C TYR A 278 -10.07 -41.11 9.35
N ALA A 279 -9.96 -42.38 8.95
CA ALA A 279 -9.79 -43.53 9.84
C ALA A 279 -8.33 -43.74 10.29
N GLY A 280 -7.36 -43.13 9.59
CA GLY A 280 -5.94 -43.25 9.92
C GLY A 280 -5.58 -42.64 11.29
N ALA A 281 -4.70 -43.32 12.02
CA ALA A 281 -4.06 -42.76 13.21
C ALA A 281 -3.42 -41.41 12.87
N SER A 282 -3.42 -40.46 13.82
CA SER A 282 -2.61 -39.26 13.64
C SER A 282 -1.18 -39.71 13.48
N VAL A 283 -0.55 -39.40 12.33
CA VAL A 283 0.88 -39.62 12.17
C VAL A 283 1.54 -38.90 13.33
N ASP A 284 2.19 -39.68 14.20
CA ASP A 284 2.82 -39.13 15.38
C ASP A 284 3.81 -38.08 14.89
N ARG A 285 3.72 -36.88 15.45
CA ARG A 285 4.42 -35.72 14.96
C ARG A 285 5.89 -35.94 15.30
N GLN A 286 6.63 -36.64 14.43
CA GLN A 286 8.09 -36.58 14.46
C GLN A 286 8.42 -35.11 14.57
N GLU A 287 9.19 -34.75 15.61
CA GLU A 287 9.63 -33.41 15.93
C GLU A 287 10.45 -32.83 14.77
N ARG A 288 9.78 -32.51 13.68
CA ARG A 288 10.30 -31.60 12.68
C ARG A 288 10.29 -30.27 13.38
N CYS A 289 11.46 -29.88 13.86
CA CYS A 289 11.79 -28.54 14.32
C CYS A 289 11.00 -27.53 13.46
N LEU A 290 9.98 -26.91 14.05
CA LEU A 290 9.06 -25.99 13.37
C LEU A 290 9.80 -24.67 13.15
N THR A 291 10.75 -24.65 12.22
CA THR A 291 11.43 -23.44 11.75
C THR A 291 10.64 -22.70 10.67
N SER A 292 9.45 -23.19 10.28
CA SER A 292 8.64 -22.58 9.23
C SER A 292 7.18 -22.40 9.67
N VAL A 293 6.82 -21.14 9.95
CA VAL A 293 5.44 -20.66 10.05
C VAL A 293 5.20 -19.77 8.84
N ALA A 294 4.15 -20.07 8.07
CA ALA A 294 3.78 -19.35 6.86
C ALA A 294 3.36 -17.91 7.19
N ALA A 295 4.10 -16.91 6.71
CA ALA A 295 3.69 -15.52 6.75
C ALA A 295 2.96 -15.17 5.44
N GLY A 296 1.62 -15.13 5.49
CA GLY A 296 0.88 -14.07 4.79
C GLY A 296 0.28 -14.33 3.41
N THR A 297 0.10 -15.56 2.94
CA THR A 297 -0.95 -15.87 1.94
C THR A 297 -1.38 -17.32 2.06
N GLU A 298 -2.57 -17.54 2.62
CA GLU A 298 -3.14 -18.87 2.70
C GLU A 298 -3.70 -19.27 1.34
N TRP A 299 -3.02 -20.20 0.69
CA TRP A 299 -3.47 -20.83 -0.54
C TRP A 299 -4.05 -22.21 -0.20
N TYR A 300 -5.21 -22.56 -0.77
CA TYR A 300 -6.01 -23.73 -0.36
C TYR A 300 -6.24 -24.77 -1.48
N GLY A 301 -5.45 -24.73 -2.57
CA GLY A 301 -5.53 -25.73 -3.66
C GLY A 301 -4.40 -26.78 -3.61
N GLU A 302 -4.65 -27.97 -4.18
CA GLU A 302 -3.58 -28.93 -4.52
C GLU A 302 -2.70 -28.33 -5.62
N SER A 303 -1.51 -27.86 -5.26
CA SER A 303 -0.48 -27.52 -6.23
C SER A 303 0.64 -28.56 -6.14
N SER A 304 1.03 -29.13 -7.28
CA SER A 304 2.29 -29.86 -7.46
C SER A 304 3.51 -28.95 -7.37
N SER A 305 3.31 -27.66 -7.11
CA SER A 305 4.34 -26.75 -6.64
C SER A 305 4.87 -27.30 -5.31
N GLY A 306 6.07 -27.89 -5.35
CA GLY A 306 6.80 -28.21 -4.13
C GLY A 306 6.81 -27.02 -3.18
N PRO A 307 6.93 -27.25 -1.86
CA PRO A 307 6.90 -26.20 -0.86
C PRO A 307 7.77 -25.05 -1.34
N ALA A 308 7.15 -23.89 -1.59
CA ALA A 308 7.91 -22.67 -1.77
C ALA A 308 8.53 -22.42 -0.40
N THR A 309 9.73 -22.93 -0.20
CA THR A 309 10.65 -22.50 0.83
C THR A 309 10.87 -21.02 0.54
N TYR A 310 9.95 -20.16 0.99
CA TYR A 310 10.34 -18.84 1.42
C TYR A 310 11.11 -19.08 2.72
N SER A 311 12.33 -19.63 2.60
CA SER A 311 13.42 -18.82 3.08
C SER A 311 13.27 -17.50 2.27
N GLN A 312 12.51 -16.56 2.83
CA GLN A 312 13.26 -15.34 3.09
C GLN A 312 14.34 -15.82 4.05
N ASP A 313 15.44 -16.36 3.50
CA ASP A 313 16.74 -16.08 4.04
C ASP A 313 16.64 -14.59 4.24
N ARG A 314 16.37 -14.19 5.48
CA ARG A 314 16.20 -12.80 5.85
C ARG A 314 17.52 -12.24 5.40
N ARG A 315 17.51 -11.61 4.22
CA ARG A 315 18.74 -11.23 3.52
C ARG A 315 19.49 -10.47 4.57
N ASP A 316 20.67 -10.97 4.92
CA ASP A 316 21.48 -10.27 5.87
C ASP A 316 21.59 -8.84 5.34
N ALA A 317 21.16 -7.86 6.13
CA ALA A 317 21.10 -6.47 5.68
C ALA A 317 22.49 -6.00 5.22
N SER A 318 23.56 -6.67 5.69
CA SER A 318 24.93 -6.48 5.23
C SER A 318 25.16 -6.89 3.77
N LEU A 319 24.45 -7.90 3.25
CA LEU A 319 24.55 -8.35 1.85
C LEU A 319 24.01 -7.32 0.86
N ARG A 320 23.21 -6.35 1.32
CA ARG A 320 22.67 -5.31 0.44
C ARG A 320 23.76 -4.38 -0.10
N PHE A 321 24.78 -4.07 0.69
CA PHE A 321 25.91 -3.29 0.19
C PHE A 321 26.67 -4.06 -0.90
N VAL A 322 26.77 -5.38 -0.76
CA VAL A 322 27.32 -6.26 -1.79
C VAL A 322 26.46 -6.21 -3.06
N GLU A 323 25.13 -6.30 -2.95
CA GLU A 323 24.24 -6.22 -4.12
C GLU A 323 24.37 -4.89 -4.89
N VAL A 324 24.57 -3.77 -4.18
CA VAL A 324 24.82 -2.45 -4.81
C VAL A 324 26.16 -2.45 -5.53
N VAL A 325 27.21 -2.97 -4.90
CA VAL A 325 28.54 -3.10 -5.51
C VAL A 325 28.49 -3.97 -6.77
N ASP A 326 27.86 -5.15 -6.68
CA ASP A 326 27.71 -6.06 -7.81
C ASP A 326 26.93 -5.42 -8.97
N MET A 327 25.92 -4.59 -8.66
CA MET A 327 25.17 -3.83 -9.65
C MET A 327 26.06 -2.79 -10.35
N LEU A 328 26.89 -2.04 -9.61
CA LEU A 328 27.82 -1.06 -10.18
C LEU A 328 28.92 -1.74 -11.00
N ASP A 329 29.41 -2.91 -10.58
CA ASP A 329 30.36 -3.70 -11.36
C ASP A 329 29.77 -4.16 -12.70
N ARG A 330 28.51 -4.59 -12.72
CA ARG A 330 27.81 -4.92 -13.98
C ARG A 330 27.66 -3.71 -14.89
N LEU A 331 27.18 -2.58 -14.35
CA LEU A 331 27.06 -1.34 -15.13
C LEU A 331 28.40 -0.90 -15.74
N ARG A 332 29.51 -1.07 -15.00
CA ARG A 332 30.85 -0.79 -15.50
C ARG A 332 31.28 -1.79 -16.58
N ALA A 333 31.05 -3.08 -16.36
CA ALA A 333 31.42 -4.13 -17.31
C ALA A 333 30.66 -3.99 -18.64
N ASP A 334 29.40 -3.54 -18.58
CA ASP A 334 28.55 -3.26 -19.75
C ASP A 334 28.90 -1.94 -20.46
N GLY A 335 29.81 -1.13 -19.89
CA GLY A 335 30.21 0.18 -20.44
C GLY A 335 29.19 1.29 -20.22
N GLU A 336 28.19 1.07 -19.37
CA GLU A 336 27.14 2.06 -19.05
C GLU A 336 27.63 3.14 -18.09
N ILE A 337 28.63 2.83 -17.24
CA ILE A 337 29.37 3.81 -16.43
C ILE A 337 30.88 3.65 -16.67
N GLU A 338 31.64 4.72 -16.54
CA GLU A 338 33.08 4.74 -16.86
C GLU A 338 33.90 4.04 -15.75
N HIS A 339 33.60 4.42 -14.50
CA HIS A 339 34.31 3.92 -13.33
C HIS A 339 33.47 4.11 -12.07
N TRP A 340 33.73 3.31 -11.04
CA TRP A 340 33.20 3.55 -9.71
C TRP A 340 34.19 3.08 -8.62
N LYS A 341 34.11 3.68 -7.44
CA LYS A 341 34.88 3.26 -6.24
C LYS A 341 34.12 3.57 -4.95
N CYS A 342 34.36 2.80 -3.88
CA CYS A 342 33.87 3.16 -2.56
C CYS A 342 34.65 4.34 -1.98
N VAL A 343 33.95 5.32 -1.40
CA VAL A 343 34.56 6.46 -0.72
C VAL A 343 34.62 6.15 0.79
N PRO A 344 35.80 5.88 1.35
CA PRO A 344 35.91 5.51 2.76
C PRO A 344 35.67 6.72 3.68
N HIS A 345 35.24 6.43 4.91
CA HIS A 345 35.20 7.44 5.96
C HIS A 345 36.63 7.96 6.28
N PRO A 346 36.84 9.26 6.58
CA PRO A 346 38.18 9.82 6.84
C PRO A 346 38.87 9.28 8.11
N LYS A 347 38.08 8.90 9.12
CA LYS A 347 38.54 8.25 10.38
C LYS A 347 38.65 6.73 10.19
N PRO A 348 39.34 5.98 11.10
CA PRO A 348 39.79 4.60 10.88
C PRO A 348 38.76 3.68 10.21
N ARG A 349 39.26 2.83 9.30
CA ARG A 349 38.46 2.02 8.37
C ARG A 349 37.53 1.07 9.10
N LEU A 350 36.24 1.38 9.02
CA LEU A 350 35.16 0.51 9.46
C LEU A 350 34.61 -0.20 8.24
N VAL A 351 34.40 -1.50 8.38
CA VAL A 351 34.03 -2.40 7.29
C VAL A 351 32.75 -3.16 7.62
N VAL A 352 31.84 -3.25 6.65
CA VAL A 352 30.64 -4.09 6.72
C VAL A 352 30.64 -4.96 5.46
N GLY A 353 30.63 -6.29 5.64
CA GLY A 353 30.77 -7.22 4.51
C GLY A 353 32.07 -7.03 3.70
N GLY A 354 33.14 -6.56 4.34
CA GLY A 354 34.42 -6.24 3.68
C GLY A 354 34.44 -4.88 2.95
N LEU A 355 33.32 -4.16 2.89
CA LEU A 355 33.22 -2.87 2.22
C LEU A 355 33.46 -1.71 3.19
N PRO A 356 34.23 -0.67 2.81
CA PRO A 356 34.41 0.50 3.65
C PRO A 356 33.10 1.31 3.72
N VAL A 357 32.74 1.71 4.94
CA VAL A 357 31.47 2.42 5.19
C VAL A 357 31.66 3.68 6.03
N TRP A 358 30.68 4.57 5.95
CA TRP A 358 30.49 5.71 6.83
C TRP A 358 29.64 5.33 8.04
N HIS A 359 29.85 5.97 9.17
CA HIS A 359 28.96 5.84 10.34
C HIS A 359 28.09 7.06 10.51
N PHE A 360 26.89 6.81 11.05
CA PHE A 360 26.00 7.89 11.43
C PHE A 360 26.63 8.75 12.54
N PRO A 361 26.50 10.09 12.45
CA PRO A 361 27.02 10.99 13.47
C PRO A 361 26.26 10.79 14.79
N THR A 362 27.00 10.69 15.89
CA THR A 362 26.42 10.58 17.25
C THR A 362 26.05 11.94 17.81
N LYS A 363 26.74 13.00 17.38
CA LYS A 363 26.39 14.39 17.67
C LYS A 363 25.73 14.95 16.42
N VAL A 364 24.46 15.30 16.53
CA VAL A 364 23.67 15.85 15.43
C VAL A 364 23.30 17.28 15.80
N SER A 365 23.51 18.22 14.88
CA SER A 365 23.18 19.63 15.12
C SER A 365 21.71 19.79 15.53
N GLY A 366 21.47 20.55 16.61
CA GLY A 366 20.12 20.79 17.16
C GLY A 366 19.54 19.68 18.05
N ALA A 367 20.20 18.52 18.22
CA ALA A 367 19.70 17.43 19.06
C ALA A 367 20.43 17.36 20.42
N LYS A 368 19.67 17.40 21.53
CA LYS A 368 20.24 17.24 22.90
C LYS A 368 20.78 15.83 23.17
N LYS A 369 20.30 14.83 22.44
CA LYS A 369 20.73 13.42 22.53
C LYS A 369 20.87 12.84 21.12
N PRO A 370 21.77 11.87 20.91
CA PRO A 370 21.90 11.19 19.62
C PRO A 370 20.53 10.63 19.17
N PRO A 371 20.07 10.91 17.94
CA PRO A 371 18.86 10.31 17.41
C PRO A 371 18.93 8.78 17.46
N GLY A 372 17.86 8.12 17.87
CA GLY A 372 17.84 6.65 18.00
C GLY A 372 18.13 5.92 16.68
N PHE A 373 17.89 6.58 15.54
CA PHE A 373 18.16 6.03 14.21
C PHE A 373 19.66 5.87 13.91
N CYS A 374 20.54 6.62 14.58
CA CYS A 374 21.99 6.47 14.43
C CYS A 374 22.51 5.09 14.84
N TYR A 375 21.67 4.26 15.45
CA TYR A 375 22.00 2.92 15.90
C TYR A 375 21.17 1.83 15.20
N LEU A 376 21.79 0.68 14.98
CA LEU A 376 21.15 -0.58 14.59
C LEU A 376 20.77 -1.36 15.85
N GLY A 377 19.48 -1.31 16.17
CA GLY A 377 18.91 -1.94 17.35
C GLY A 377 19.15 -1.15 18.66
N ARG A 378 18.13 -1.10 19.51
CA ARG A 378 18.18 -0.35 20.79
C ARG A 378 19.13 -0.98 21.82
N LYS A 379 19.33 -2.29 21.77
CA LYS A 379 20.09 -3.05 22.78
C LYS A 379 21.60 -3.00 22.56
N ASN A 380 22.05 -3.18 21.33
CA ASN A 380 23.48 -3.37 21.03
C ASN A 380 24.23 -2.05 20.78
N LYS A 381 23.50 -0.93 20.61
CA LYS A 381 24.06 0.41 20.33
C LYS A 381 25.12 0.41 19.21
N ARG A 382 25.04 -0.54 18.27
CA ARG A 382 25.91 -0.58 17.09
C ARG A 382 25.56 0.63 16.22
N LEU A 383 26.54 1.45 15.85
CA LEU A 383 26.27 2.57 14.95
C LEU A 383 25.81 2.05 13.59
N ARG A 384 24.76 2.68 13.05
CA ARG A 384 24.30 2.44 11.69
C ARG A 384 25.39 2.89 10.72
N SER A 385 25.58 2.12 9.66
CA SER A 385 26.54 2.43 8.61
C SER A 385 25.86 2.90 7.32
N ALA A 386 26.61 3.55 6.44
CA ALA A 386 26.20 3.90 5.09
C ALA A 386 27.32 3.57 4.09
N LEU A 387 26.97 2.90 3.00
CA LEU A 387 27.86 2.71 1.86
C LEU A 387 27.81 3.97 1.00
N LEU A 388 28.99 4.48 0.65
CA LEU A 388 29.14 5.60 -0.27
C LEU A 388 30.01 5.18 -1.44
N CYS A 389 29.50 5.33 -2.65
CA CYS A 389 30.21 5.05 -3.90
C CYS A 389 30.31 6.33 -4.73
N GLU A 390 31.49 6.62 -5.26
CA GLU A 390 31.71 7.61 -6.31
C GLU A 390 31.60 6.91 -7.66
N ILE A 391 30.78 7.45 -8.56
CA ILE A 391 30.46 6.91 -9.89
C ILE A 391 30.83 7.98 -10.91
N HIS A 392 31.64 7.62 -11.90
CA HIS A 392 31.99 8.48 -13.03
C HIS A 392 31.11 8.11 -14.22
N TYR A 393 30.33 9.08 -14.68
CA TYR A 393 29.36 8.91 -15.76
C TYR A 393 29.40 10.13 -16.67
N ARG A 394 29.79 9.92 -17.94
CA ARG A 394 29.90 10.96 -18.98
C ARG A 394 30.79 12.13 -18.55
N GLY A 395 31.94 11.83 -17.94
CA GLY A 395 32.89 12.84 -17.44
C GLY A 395 32.46 13.57 -16.15
N SER A 396 31.28 13.26 -15.60
CA SER A 396 30.77 13.84 -14.36
C SER A 396 30.85 12.85 -13.20
N ALA A 397 31.25 13.31 -12.01
CA ALA A 397 31.22 12.51 -10.79
C ALA A 397 29.86 12.64 -10.08
N THR A 398 29.22 11.51 -9.78
CA THR A 398 28.03 11.43 -8.92
C THR A 398 28.26 10.44 -7.80
N TYR A 399 27.60 10.65 -6.67
CA TYR A 399 27.74 9.84 -5.47
C TYR A 399 26.47 9.06 -5.20
N TRP A 400 26.62 7.77 -4.95
CA TRP A 400 25.55 6.88 -4.52
C TRP A 400 25.69 6.58 -3.03
N LEU A 401 24.65 6.84 -2.26
CA LEU A 401 24.60 6.56 -0.83
C LEU A 401 23.48 5.60 -0.51
N ASP A 402 23.83 4.51 0.18
CA ASP A 402 22.90 3.54 0.72
C ASP A 402 23.09 3.39 2.23
N ILE A 403 21.99 3.33 2.98
CA ILE A 403 22.01 3.27 4.45
C ILE A 403 21.74 1.84 4.89
N GLU A 404 22.53 1.35 5.85
CA GLU A 404 22.29 0.07 6.50
C GLU A 404 20.94 0.11 7.21
N VAL A 405 20.06 -0.85 6.95
CA VAL A 405 18.69 -0.92 7.47
C VAL A 405 18.55 -2.05 8.48
N ASP A 406 17.61 -1.93 9.42
CA ASP A 406 17.28 -3.03 10.32
C ASP A 406 16.33 -4.01 9.61
N GLN A 407 16.26 -5.26 10.06
CA GLN A 407 15.46 -6.35 9.46
C GLN A 407 13.95 -6.03 9.37
N SER A 408 13.49 -5.01 10.08
CA SER A 408 12.08 -4.59 10.16
C SER A 408 11.74 -3.34 9.35
N GLY A 409 12.72 -2.68 8.73
CA GLY A 409 12.51 -1.44 7.99
C GLY A 409 12.01 -1.67 6.56
N GLY A 410 10.73 -1.37 6.29
CA GLY A 410 10.19 -1.35 4.92
C GLY A 410 10.58 -0.09 4.15
N GLY A 411 10.89 -0.24 2.85
CA GLY A 411 11.16 0.86 1.92
C GLY A 411 12.63 1.26 1.82
N PHE A 412 13.30 0.75 0.79
CA PHE A 412 14.74 0.94 0.55
C PHE A 412 14.97 2.10 -0.42
N ARG A 413 15.44 3.24 0.09
CA ARG A 413 15.78 4.40 -0.76
C ARG A 413 17.29 4.68 -0.74
N SER A 414 17.95 4.44 -1.87
CA SER A 414 19.26 5.04 -2.11
C SER A 414 19.10 6.50 -2.50
N MET A 415 20.14 7.25 -2.25
CA MET A 415 20.27 8.62 -2.72
C MET A 415 21.42 8.70 -3.71
N VAL A 416 21.17 9.37 -4.83
CA VAL A 416 22.18 9.74 -5.82
C VAL A 416 22.33 11.25 -5.77
N PHE A 417 23.53 11.77 -5.60
CA PHE A 417 23.76 13.21 -5.47
C PHE A 417 25.05 13.65 -6.15
N SER A 418 25.20 14.97 -6.35
CA SER A 418 26.42 15.57 -6.88
C SER A 418 26.88 16.72 -5.98
N VAL A 419 28.18 16.98 -5.92
CA VAL A 419 28.79 18.00 -5.05
C VAL A 419 29.58 18.98 -5.91
N SER A 420 29.42 20.29 -5.67
CA SER A 420 30.11 21.34 -6.44
C SER A 420 31.54 21.67 -5.99
N ALA A 421 32.11 20.91 -5.04
CA ALA A 421 33.37 21.19 -4.33
C ALA A 421 33.28 22.38 -3.32
N PRO A 422 34.16 22.46 -2.30
CA PRO A 422 35.31 21.58 -2.04
C PRO A 422 35.16 20.50 -0.95
N ASP A 423 34.18 20.55 -0.04
CA ASP A 423 34.15 19.63 1.10
C ASP A 423 33.09 18.50 0.98
N LEU A 424 33.45 17.46 0.24
CA LEU A 424 32.64 16.25 0.10
C LEU A 424 32.34 15.61 1.48
N ALA A 425 33.32 15.58 2.39
CA ALA A 425 33.17 14.92 3.68
C ALA A 425 32.13 15.62 4.55
N GLU A 426 32.17 16.95 4.59
CA GLU A 426 31.19 17.77 5.30
C GLU A 426 29.78 17.58 4.72
N SER A 427 29.62 17.62 3.40
CA SER A 427 28.31 17.34 2.76
C SER A 427 27.77 15.95 3.12
N ILE A 428 28.64 14.92 3.19
CA ILE A 428 28.24 13.57 3.60
C ILE A 428 27.80 13.56 5.07
N TYR A 429 28.53 14.24 5.97
CA TYR A 429 28.11 14.34 7.36
C TYR A 429 26.74 15.01 7.49
N GLN A 430 26.52 16.12 6.80
CA GLN A 430 25.23 16.82 6.80
C GLN A 430 24.10 15.97 6.22
N ILE A 431 24.36 15.20 5.15
CA ILE A 431 23.42 14.23 4.59
C ILE A 431 23.05 13.16 5.64
N LEU A 432 24.05 12.59 6.33
CA LEU A 432 23.82 11.56 7.34
C LEU A 432 23.10 12.13 8.57
N GLU A 433 23.33 13.40 8.93
CA GLU A 433 22.54 14.11 9.94
C GLU A 433 21.08 14.27 9.52
N VAL A 434 20.82 14.68 8.27
CA VAL A 434 19.45 14.77 7.72
C VAL A 434 18.77 13.40 7.80
N ALA A 435 19.47 12.32 7.41
CA ALA A 435 18.95 10.96 7.53
C ALA A 435 18.70 10.58 9.00
N ALA A 436 19.60 10.93 9.92
CA ALA A 436 19.45 10.65 11.35
C ALA A 436 18.22 11.32 11.95
N LEU A 437 18.02 12.61 11.67
CA LEU A 437 16.90 13.41 12.18
C LEU A 437 15.56 12.92 11.63
N ASN A 438 15.53 12.52 10.35
CA ASN A 438 14.34 12.04 9.67
C ASN A 438 14.19 10.51 9.74
N ARG A 439 14.92 9.83 10.62
CA ARG A 439 14.84 8.38 10.86
C ARG A 439 14.97 7.53 9.59
N GLY A 440 15.87 7.92 8.69
CA GLY A 440 16.14 7.24 7.42
C GLY A 440 15.17 7.58 6.29
N VAL A 441 14.16 8.42 6.54
CA VAL A 441 13.27 8.93 5.50
C VAL A 441 13.90 10.17 4.88
N TRP A 442 14.14 10.14 3.57
CA TRP A 442 14.67 11.30 2.85
C TRP A 442 13.59 12.38 2.71
N PRO A 443 13.86 13.64 3.11
CA PRO A 443 13.02 14.79 2.79
C PRO A 443 12.93 15.04 1.27
N LYS A 444 12.20 16.09 0.88
CA LYS A 444 12.18 16.53 -0.51
C LYS A 444 13.58 16.94 -0.96
N ALA A 445 13.90 16.74 -2.24
CA ALA A 445 15.24 16.95 -2.78
C ALA A 445 15.73 18.40 -2.57
N GLU A 446 14.84 19.37 -2.69
CA GLU A 446 15.15 20.81 -2.52
C GLU A 446 15.56 21.12 -1.07
N GLU A 447 14.94 20.46 -0.10
CA GLU A 447 15.26 20.61 1.32
C GLU A 447 16.62 19.98 1.65
N ILE A 448 16.95 18.85 1.05
CA ILE A 448 18.26 18.22 1.20
C ILE A 448 19.34 19.13 0.63
N VAL A 449 19.16 19.60 -0.62
CA VAL A 449 20.07 20.55 -1.29
C VAL A 449 20.30 21.80 -0.44
N ALA A 450 19.22 22.42 0.07
CA ALA A 450 19.31 23.62 0.89
C ALA A 450 20.05 23.40 2.22
N ARG A 451 19.95 22.21 2.82
CA ARG A 451 20.57 21.89 4.11
C ARG A 451 22.02 21.41 4.00
N THR A 452 22.36 20.68 2.93
CA THR A 452 23.64 19.97 2.83
C THR A 452 24.62 20.61 1.82
N GLY A 453 24.16 21.60 1.07
CA GLY A 453 24.95 22.30 0.05
C GLY A 453 25.30 21.46 -1.18
N VAL A 454 24.75 20.24 -1.30
CA VAL A 454 24.93 19.42 -2.51
C VAL A 454 24.24 20.06 -3.70
N ALA A 455 24.78 19.86 -4.90
CA ALA A 455 24.31 20.51 -6.11
C ALA A 455 22.98 19.95 -6.60
N SER A 456 22.78 18.64 -6.47
CA SER A 456 21.59 17.94 -6.91
C SER A 456 21.37 16.67 -6.11
N VAL A 457 20.11 16.25 -6.00
CA VAL A 457 19.70 15.01 -5.33
C VAL A 457 18.65 14.29 -6.19
N GLY A 458 18.82 12.97 -6.32
CA GLY A 458 17.85 12.01 -6.83
C GLY A 458 17.63 10.91 -5.80
N LEU A 459 16.37 10.51 -5.60
CA LEU A 459 16.01 9.43 -4.68
C LEU A 459 15.56 8.22 -5.50
N TRP A 460 16.09 7.05 -5.16
CA TRP A 460 15.76 5.81 -5.87
C TRP A 460 15.23 4.76 -4.92
N ILE A 461 14.05 4.22 -5.23
CA ILE A 461 13.53 3.04 -4.55
C ILE A 461 14.09 1.81 -5.25
N HIS A 462 14.78 0.96 -4.49
CA HIS A 462 15.32 -0.29 -5.01
C HIS A 462 14.22 -1.11 -5.66
N SER A 463 14.45 -1.51 -6.91
CA SER A 463 13.61 -2.46 -7.62
C SER A 463 14.49 -3.59 -8.11
N TYR A 464 13.94 -4.80 -8.19
CA TYR A 464 14.69 -6.01 -8.51
C TYR A 464 14.17 -6.64 -9.79
N ILE A 465 15.07 -7.21 -10.58
CA ILE A 465 14.76 -8.00 -11.77
C ILE A 465 15.09 -9.47 -11.49
N GLY A 466 14.24 -10.38 -11.97
CA GLY A 466 14.54 -11.81 -12.01
C GLY A 466 13.81 -12.65 -10.96
N ARG A 467 13.00 -13.59 -11.47
CA ARG A 467 12.87 -14.97 -10.99
C ARG A 467 12.68 -15.81 -12.24
N LYS A 468 13.77 -16.30 -12.85
CA LYS A 468 13.66 -17.33 -13.91
C LYS A 468 13.70 -18.74 -13.32
N SER A 469 14.34 -18.93 -12.16
CA SER A 469 14.36 -20.19 -11.41
C SER A 469 14.27 -19.95 -9.89
N LEU A 470 13.93 -20.99 -9.12
CA LEU A 470 13.78 -20.94 -7.66
C LEU A 470 15.10 -20.62 -6.90
N ASN A 471 16.26 -20.73 -7.55
CA ASN A 471 17.57 -20.62 -6.92
C ASN A 471 18.39 -19.37 -7.33
N GLU A 472 17.89 -18.54 -8.23
CA GLU A 472 18.59 -17.30 -8.62
C GLU A 472 18.33 -16.17 -7.62
N SER A 473 19.41 -15.57 -7.12
CA SER A 473 19.33 -14.36 -6.30
C SER A 473 18.74 -13.21 -7.14
N ARG A 474 17.70 -12.56 -6.62
CA ARG A 474 17.13 -11.37 -7.29
C ARG A 474 18.21 -10.30 -7.36
N ARG A 475 18.47 -9.77 -8.56
CA ARG A 475 19.42 -8.68 -8.81
C ARG A 475 18.72 -7.33 -8.81
N LEU A 476 19.43 -6.28 -8.41
CA LEU A 476 18.94 -4.90 -8.53
C LEU A 476 18.71 -4.54 -10.00
N ASN A 477 17.69 -3.72 -10.27
CA ASN A 477 17.31 -3.27 -11.61
C ASN A 477 18.32 -2.24 -12.12
N GLU A 478 19.27 -2.70 -12.93
CA GLU A 478 20.37 -1.89 -13.47
C GLU A 478 19.86 -0.73 -14.33
N VAL A 479 18.84 -0.98 -15.16
CA VAL A 479 18.25 0.04 -16.07
C VAL A 479 17.68 1.22 -15.27
N ARG A 480 16.95 0.93 -14.19
CA ARG A 480 16.39 1.98 -13.33
C ARG A 480 17.47 2.70 -12.53
N ALA A 481 18.48 1.98 -12.04
CA ALA A 481 19.61 2.59 -11.35
C ALA A 481 20.37 3.56 -12.27
N LEU A 482 20.69 3.13 -13.50
CA LEU A 482 21.33 3.95 -14.52
C LEU A 482 20.49 5.18 -14.88
N SER A 483 19.17 5.05 -15.01
CA SER A 483 18.29 6.18 -15.26
C SER A 483 18.39 7.26 -14.17
N VAL A 484 18.53 6.88 -12.90
CA VAL A 484 18.68 7.85 -11.80
C VAL A 484 20.06 8.49 -11.80
N ILE A 485 21.11 7.71 -12.06
CA ILE A 485 22.48 8.20 -12.24
C ILE A 485 22.53 9.26 -13.35
N ALA A 486 21.99 8.92 -14.52
CA ALA A 486 21.97 9.80 -15.69
C ALA A 486 21.17 11.09 -15.47
N GLN A 487 19.99 10.99 -14.84
CA GLN A 487 19.19 12.16 -14.49
C GLN A 487 19.91 13.08 -13.50
N ASN A 488 20.58 12.52 -12.49
CA ASN A 488 21.31 13.33 -11.52
C ASN A 488 22.54 14.01 -12.14
N ALA A 489 23.30 13.30 -12.98
CA ALA A 489 24.42 13.87 -13.73
C ALA A 489 23.96 15.02 -14.65
N SER A 490 22.86 14.84 -15.38
CA SER A 490 22.31 15.88 -16.27
C SER A 490 21.88 17.14 -15.49
N ARG A 491 21.29 16.97 -14.30
CA ARG A 491 20.92 18.10 -13.43
C ARG A 491 22.15 18.85 -12.94
N PHE A 492 23.23 18.14 -12.63
CA PHE A 492 24.48 18.75 -12.20
C PHE A 492 25.11 19.59 -13.31
N GLU A 493 25.16 19.09 -14.54
CA GLU A 493 25.67 19.82 -15.71
C GLU A 493 24.83 21.08 -15.98
N GLN A 494 23.50 20.97 -15.91
CA GLN A 494 22.61 22.13 -16.06
C GLN A 494 22.84 23.19 -14.98
N ALA A 495 23.04 22.77 -13.73
CA ALA A 495 23.34 23.68 -12.63
C ALA A 495 24.70 24.38 -12.82
N GLY A 496 25.71 23.68 -13.35
CA GLY A 496 27.00 24.27 -13.71
C GLY A 496 26.89 25.31 -14.83
N ALA A 497 26.13 25.00 -15.89
CA ALA A 497 25.92 25.91 -17.01
C ALA A 497 25.20 27.20 -16.59
N LEU A 498 24.20 27.10 -15.71
CA LEU A 498 23.50 28.27 -15.18
C LEU A 498 24.41 29.18 -14.35
N ARG A 499 25.29 28.61 -13.51
CA ARG A 499 26.26 29.39 -12.72
C ARG A 499 27.26 30.13 -13.62
N ALA A 500 27.81 29.45 -14.62
CA ALA A 500 28.73 30.07 -15.57
C ALA A 500 28.08 31.24 -16.34
N HIS A 501 26.78 31.14 -16.65
CA HIS A 501 26.06 32.23 -17.31
C HIS A 501 25.84 33.44 -16.39
N VAL A 502 25.53 33.23 -15.11
CA VAL A 502 25.35 34.32 -14.13
C VAL A 502 26.66 35.07 -13.91
N ASP A 503 27.77 34.35 -13.77
CA ASP A 503 29.09 34.95 -13.56
C ASP A 503 29.53 35.80 -14.77
N LEU A 504 29.19 35.40 -16.00
CA LEU A 504 29.47 36.16 -17.22
C LEU A 504 28.59 37.42 -17.34
N SER A 505 27.32 37.37 -16.90
CA SER A 505 26.46 38.55 -16.90
C SER A 505 26.90 39.60 -15.87
N ASP A 506 27.38 39.19 -14.70
CA ASP A 506 27.88 40.11 -13.68
C ASP A 506 29.22 40.74 -14.07
N PHE A 507 30.04 40.04 -14.87
CA PHE A 507 31.26 40.63 -15.43
C PHE A 507 30.98 41.68 -16.53
N SER A 508 29.85 41.57 -17.22
CA SER A 508 29.45 42.50 -18.29
C SER A 508 28.80 43.79 -17.77
N SER A 509 28.29 43.80 -16.54
CA SER A 509 27.65 44.96 -15.91
C SER A 509 28.61 45.85 -15.10
N GLN A 510 29.87 45.42 -14.93
CA GLN A 510 30.94 46.18 -14.26
C GLN A 510 31.99 46.78 -15.22
N ARG A 511 31.76 46.73 -16.54
CA ARG A 511 32.47 47.51 -17.56
C ARG A 511 31.51 48.51 -18.17
#